data_AF-A0A0F3GNR1-F1
#
_entry.id   AF-A0A0F3GNR1-F1
#
_cell.length_a   1.000
_cell.length_b   1.000
_cell.length_c   1.000
_cell.angle_alpha   90.00
_cell.angle_beta   90.00
_cell.angle_gamma   90.00
#
_symmetry.space_group_name_H-M   'P 1'
#
loop_
_entity.id
_entity.type
_entity.pdbx_description
1 polymer ?
#
loop_
_entity_poly.entity_id
_entity_poly.type
_entity_poly.pdbx_seq_one_letter_code
_entity_poly.pdbx_strand_id
1 'polypeptide(L)'
;MLEKIKTIDLKVGMYVVLPTSWFDHPFLKNRFIIKDEAEIRKIVKAGIGDVTIDTSKGVPVTLVETISHDRPDTFKAPQTWEPETLVPDELREAVNDTSLSADKKARVVYNSAITIMARLLEDPQAKNITAAKDGINSIVDVIVSDDLISLNLLQITSHDFYTYTHSVNVGLLSILLSKALFRGSDAHNMHELGAGFFLHDIGKVRVAPEILNKPGKLTDDEMMNMRAHPYQGYKILSETNQLTQECRYIVLQHH
;
A
#
# COMPACT_ATOMS: atom_id res chain seq x y z
N MET A 1 13.67 -7.59 -20.90
CA MET A 1 15.00 -6.97 -21.13
C MET A 1 14.84 -5.48 -20.88
N LEU A 2 15.81 -4.81 -20.24
CA LEU A 2 15.70 -3.38 -19.97
C LEU A 2 16.11 -2.58 -21.20
N GLU A 3 15.24 -1.67 -21.63
CA GLU A 3 15.45 -0.80 -22.79
C GLU A 3 15.14 0.64 -22.40
N LYS A 4 15.96 1.60 -22.83
CA LYS A 4 15.71 3.02 -22.57
C LYS A 4 15.00 3.62 -23.77
N ILE A 5 13.82 4.15 -23.57
CA ILE A 5 13.00 4.78 -24.61
C ILE A 5 12.64 6.20 -24.22
N LYS A 6 12.25 7.01 -25.21
CA LYS A 6 11.72 8.35 -24.91
C LYS A 6 10.32 8.23 -24.38
N THR A 7 9.94 9.15 -23.51
CA THR A 7 8.59 9.16 -22.91
C THR A 7 7.48 9.29 -23.95
N ILE A 8 7.76 9.91 -25.10
CA ILE A 8 6.81 10.00 -26.23
C ILE A 8 6.51 8.64 -26.89
N ASP A 9 7.39 7.66 -26.71
CA ASP A 9 7.25 6.33 -27.30
C ASP A 9 6.53 5.34 -26.35
N LEU A 10 6.15 5.81 -25.15
CA LEU A 10 5.40 5.00 -24.20
C LEU A 10 4.02 4.62 -24.74
N LYS A 11 3.62 3.40 -24.43
CA LYS A 11 2.30 2.85 -24.76
C LYS A 11 1.71 2.15 -23.56
N VAL A 12 0.38 2.12 -23.53
CA VAL A 12 -0.38 1.28 -22.61
C VAL A 12 0.12 -0.17 -22.69
N GLY A 13 0.29 -0.81 -21.53
CA GLY A 13 0.84 -2.15 -21.40
C GLY A 13 2.35 -2.25 -21.25
N MET A 14 3.11 -1.16 -21.46
CA MET A 14 4.54 -1.16 -21.20
C MET A 14 4.83 -1.14 -19.69
N TYR A 15 5.77 -1.98 -19.25
CA TYR A 15 6.28 -1.96 -17.87
C TYR A 15 7.40 -0.91 -17.78
N VAL A 16 7.13 0.21 -17.12
CA VAL A 16 8.08 1.32 -16.95
C VAL A 16 8.88 1.18 -15.67
N VAL A 17 10.12 1.66 -15.72
CA VAL A 17 11.08 1.82 -14.65
C VAL A 17 11.57 3.26 -14.70
N LEU A 18 11.08 4.07 -13.77
CA LEU A 18 11.43 5.48 -13.66
C LEU A 18 12.82 5.64 -13.05
N PRO A 19 13.64 6.58 -13.56
CA PRO A 19 15.06 6.68 -13.23
C PRO A 19 15.35 7.34 -11.88
N THR A 20 14.36 7.92 -11.21
CA THR A 20 14.51 8.69 -9.97
C THR A 20 13.84 8.00 -8.79
N SER A 21 14.12 8.47 -7.57
CA SER A 21 13.42 7.97 -6.38
C SER A 21 11.94 8.33 -6.48
N TRP A 22 11.06 7.57 -5.84
CA TRP A 22 9.62 7.83 -5.92
C TRP A 22 9.26 9.18 -5.28
N PHE A 23 10.11 9.66 -4.37
CA PHE A 23 10.04 11.00 -3.78
C PHE A 23 10.26 12.13 -4.81
N ASP A 24 10.83 11.86 -5.97
CA ASP A 24 11.17 12.86 -7.00
C ASP A 24 10.10 12.98 -8.11
N HIS A 25 9.02 12.20 -8.04
CA HIS A 25 7.98 12.16 -9.08
C HIS A 25 6.59 11.78 -8.51
N PRO A 26 5.46 12.08 -9.19
CA PRO A 26 4.09 11.90 -8.66
C PRO A 26 3.72 10.47 -8.29
N PHE A 27 4.45 9.52 -8.86
CA PHE A 27 4.07 8.13 -8.76
C PHE A 27 4.53 7.62 -7.39
N LEU A 28 3.62 6.96 -6.67
CA LEU A 28 3.93 6.21 -5.45
C LEU A 28 4.90 5.04 -5.69
N LYS A 29 5.41 4.87 -6.93
CA LYS A 29 6.24 3.76 -7.39
C LYS A 29 7.15 4.20 -8.52
N ASN A 30 8.37 3.65 -8.53
CA ASN A 30 9.31 3.81 -9.64
C ASN A 30 9.12 2.75 -10.73
N ARG A 31 8.25 1.75 -10.53
CA ARG A 31 8.09 0.62 -11.44
C ARG A 31 6.64 0.18 -11.50
N PHE A 32 6.03 0.19 -12.69
CA PHE A 32 4.63 -0.17 -12.89
C PHE A 32 4.30 -0.45 -14.37
N ILE A 33 3.19 -1.13 -14.63
CA ILE A 33 2.61 -1.26 -15.99
C ILE A 33 1.77 -0.03 -16.26
N ILE A 34 1.94 0.59 -17.42
CA ILE A 34 1.07 1.68 -17.88
C ILE A 34 -0.32 1.12 -18.20
N LYS A 35 -1.34 1.61 -17.51
CA LYS A 35 -2.70 1.11 -17.61
C LYS A 35 -3.56 1.89 -18.58
N ASP A 36 -3.28 3.18 -18.69
CA ASP A 36 -4.05 4.09 -19.50
C ASP A 36 -3.17 5.24 -20.01
N GLU A 37 -3.73 5.99 -20.94
CA GLU A 37 -3.09 7.17 -21.51
C GLU A 37 -2.92 8.30 -20.48
N ALA A 38 -3.66 8.29 -19.36
CA ALA A 38 -3.52 9.29 -18.31
C ALA A 38 -2.21 9.11 -17.54
N GLU A 39 -1.76 7.87 -17.32
CA GLU A 39 -0.45 7.58 -16.73
C GLU A 39 0.70 8.05 -17.63
N ILE A 40 0.62 7.82 -18.95
CA ILE A 40 1.61 8.37 -19.92
C ILE A 40 1.65 9.89 -19.82
N ARG A 41 0.49 10.56 -19.82
CA ARG A 41 0.40 12.01 -19.66
C ARG A 41 1.01 12.49 -18.34
N LYS A 42 0.86 11.73 -17.24
CA LYS A 42 1.51 12.04 -15.96
C LYS A 42 3.04 11.95 -16.07
N ILE A 43 3.58 10.94 -16.76
CA ILE A 43 5.04 10.76 -16.95
C ILE A 43 5.59 11.91 -17.79
N VAL A 44 4.92 12.26 -18.90
CA VAL A 44 5.29 13.40 -19.75
C VAL A 44 5.24 14.71 -18.96
N LYS A 45 4.15 14.94 -18.21
CA LYS A 45 3.97 16.17 -17.41
C LYS A 45 4.97 16.28 -16.25
N ALA A 46 5.43 15.16 -15.72
CA ALA A 46 6.48 15.10 -14.71
C ALA A 46 7.88 15.50 -15.26
N GLY A 47 8.00 15.80 -16.55
CA GLY A 47 9.25 16.24 -17.17
C GLY A 47 10.27 15.12 -17.34
N ILE A 48 9.84 13.86 -17.24
CA ILE A 48 10.69 12.69 -17.43
C ILE A 48 10.87 12.54 -18.94
N GLY A 49 12.05 12.87 -19.47
CA GLY A 49 12.32 12.84 -20.92
C GLY A 49 12.62 11.44 -21.47
N ASP A 50 13.34 10.64 -20.69
CA ASP A 50 13.63 9.24 -20.99
C ASP A 50 13.18 8.35 -19.85
N VAL A 51 12.68 7.16 -20.19
CA VAL A 51 12.21 6.14 -19.27
C VAL A 51 12.82 4.79 -19.65
N THR A 52 13.11 3.95 -18.67
CA THR A 52 13.50 2.56 -18.93
C THR A 52 12.24 1.71 -18.95
N ILE A 53 12.09 0.82 -19.92
CA ILE A 53 11.04 -0.20 -19.95
C ILE A 53 11.65 -1.59 -19.74
N ASP A 54 10.89 -2.49 -19.11
CA ASP A 54 11.21 -3.91 -19.10
C ASP A 54 10.33 -4.65 -20.11
N THR A 55 10.89 -4.93 -21.29
CA THR A 55 10.18 -5.58 -22.40
C THR A 55 9.73 -7.00 -22.09
N SER A 56 10.25 -7.65 -21.04
CA SER A 56 9.80 -8.98 -20.60
C SER A 56 8.62 -8.95 -19.63
N LYS A 57 8.25 -7.76 -19.12
CA LYS A 57 7.16 -7.58 -18.15
C LYS A 57 5.99 -6.77 -18.69
N GLY A 58 6.10 -6.29 -19.93
CA GLY A 58 4.99 -5.65 -20.62
C GLY A 58 3.85 -6.64 -20.84
N VAL A 59 2.62 -6.13 -20.87
CA VAL A 59 1.42 -6.92 -21.11
C VAL A 59 0.65 -6.35 -22.31
N PRO A 60 -0.03 -7.20 -23.10
CA PRO A 60 -0.93 -6.75 -24.16
C PRO A 60 -2.00 -5.78 -23.64
N VAL A 61 -2.33 -4.75 -24.43
CA VAL A 61 -3.35 -3.73 -24.10
C VAL A 61 -4.70 -4.38 -23.73
N THR A 62 -5.08 -5.48 -24.37
CA THR A 62 -6.31 -6.22 -24.06
C THR A 62 -6.34 -6.78 -22.63
N LEU A 63 -5.19 -7.22 -22.11
CA LEU A 63 -5.05 -7.65 -20.71
C LEU A 63 -5.01 -6.45 -19.76
N VAL A 64 -4.46 -5.32 -20.21
CA VAL A 64 -4.50 -4.07 -19.45
C VAL A 64 -5.92 -3.56 -19.30
N GLU A 65 -6.74 -3.63 -20.33
CA GLU A 65 -8.17 -3.29 -20.25
C GLU A 65 -8.87 -4.16 -19.21
N THR A 66 -8.55 -5.46 -19.13
CA THR A 66 -9.09 -6.34 -18.08
C THR A 66 -8.61 -5.95 -16.67
N ILE A 67 -7.36 -5.49 -16.54
CA ILE A 67 -6.76 -5.00 -15.28
C ILE A 67 -7.28 -3.60 -14.89
N SER A 68 -7.65 -2.78 -15.89
CA SER A 68 -8.12 -1.41 -15.72
C SER A 68 -9.61 -1.34 -15.38
N HIS A 69 -10.38 -2.40 -15.67
CA HIS A 69 -11.83 -2.42 -15.49
C HIS A 69 -12.33 -2.64 -14.04
N ASP A 70 -11.44 -2.71 -13.04
CA ASP A 70 -11.85 -2.87 -11.63
C ASP A 70 -12.10 -1.55 -10.87
N ARG A 71 -11.95 -0.39 -11.53
CA ARG A 71 -12.51 0.87 -11.02
C ARG A 71 -13.09 1.71 -12.16
N PRO A 72 -14.42 1.85 -12.26
CA PRO A 72 -15.03 2.81 -13.17
C PRO A 72 -14.53 4.22 -12.85
N ASP A 73 -14.24 5.03 -13.88
CA ASP A 73 -13.93 6.48 -13.79
C ASP A 73 -15.04 7.32 -13.09
N THR A 74 -16.15 6.68 -12.72
CA THR A 74 -17.28 7.24 -11.98
C THR A 74 -17.32 6.84 -10.50
N PHE A 75 -16.33 6.11 -9.98
CA PHE A 75 -16.29 5.74 -8.56
C PHE A 75 -16.02 6.97 -7.69
N LYS A 76 -17.10 7.62 -7.26
CA LYS A 76 -17.09 8.45 -6.06
C LYS A 76 -17.04 7.49 -4.88
N ALA A 77 -15.91 7.47 -4.16
CA ALA A 77 -15.84 6.80 -2.87
C ALA A 77 -17.06 7.21 -2.01
N PRO A 78 -17.67 6.29 -1.24
CA PRO A 78 -18.75 6.67 -0.33
C PRO A 78 -18.27 7.80 0.59
N GLN A 79 -19.15 8.75 0.91
CA GLN A 79 -18.77 9.93 1.70
C GLN A 79 -18.30 9.61 3.12
N THR A 80 -18.59 8.40 3.62
CA THR A 80 -18.19 7.88 4.94
C THR A 80 -18.16 6.36 4.91
N TRP A 81 -17.21 5.75 5.61
CA TRP A 81 -17.18 4.31 5.90
C TRP A 81 -17.67 4.04 7.33
N GLU A 82 -18.42 2.96 7.51
CA GLU A 82 -18.82 2.49 8.84
C GLU A 82 -17.90 1.35 9.33
N PRO A 83 -17.51 1.34 10.62
CA PRO A 83 -16.57 0.37 11.19
C PRO A 83 -16.88 -1.09 10.86
N GLU A 84 -18.16 -1.46 10.84
CA GLU A 84 -18.64 -2.82 10.61
C GLU A 84 -18.30 -3.32 9.19
N THR A 85 -18.32 -2.39 8.23
CA THR A 85 -18.10 -2.66 6.80
C THR A 85 -16.69 -2.36 6.33
N LEU A 86 -15.86 -1.75 7.18
CA LEU A 86 -14.48 -1.40 6.85
C LEU A 86 -13.63 -2.67 6.61
N VAL A 87 -13.76 -3.66 7.50
CA VAL A 87 -13.07 -4.95 7.39
C VAL A 87 -13.90 -5.90 6.52
N PRO A 88 -13.33 -6.48 5.44
CA PRO A 88 -14.05 -7.45 4.61
C PRO A 88 -14.45 -8.70 5.40
N ASP A 89 -15.68 -9.18 5.20
CA ASP A 89 -16.18 -10.37 5.88
C ASP A 89 -15.41 -11.63 5.49
N GLU A 90 -14.88 -11.69 4.26
CA GLU A 90 -14.05 -12.79 3.79
C GLU A 90 -12.80 -12.99 4.65
N LEU A 91 -12.26 -11.92 5.24
CA LEU A 91 -11.14 -12.04 6.19
C LEU A 91 -11.58 -12.80 7.44
N ARG A 92 -12.74 -12.42 8.01
CA ARG A 92 -13.28 -13.05 9.22
C ARG A 92 -13.61 -14.52 8.99
N GLU A 93 -14.16 -14.83 7.82
CA GLU A 93 -14.45 -16.20 7.40
C GLU A 93 -13.15 -17.01 7.24
N ALA A 94 -12.16 -16.48 6.51
CA ALA A 94 -10.92 -17.19 6.22
C ALA A 94 -10.03 -17.43 7.46
N VAL A 95 -10.07 -16.54 8.45
CA VAL A 95 -9.38 -16.71 9.74
C VAL A 95 -9.90 -17.97 10.45
N ASN A 96 -11.21 -18.20 10.44
CA ASN A 96 -11.85 -19.30 11.16
C ASN A 96 -11.98 -20.61 10.36
N ASP A 97 -11.88 -20.54 9.03
CA ASP A 97 -12.02 -21.72 8.18
C ASP A 97 -10.73 -22.57 8.18
N THR A 98 -10.76 -23.71 8.87
CA THR A 98 -9.64 -24.67 8.92
C THR A 98 -9.49 -25.50 7.64
N SER A 99 -10.45 -25.44 6.72
CA SER A 99 -10.46 -26.20 5.46
C SER A 99 -9.76 -25.47 4.29
N LEU A 100 -9.57 -24.16 4.41
CA LEU A 100 -8.88 -23.38 3.38
C LEU A 100 -7.39 -23.72 3.33
N SER A 101 -6.88 -23.93 2.11
CA SER A 101 -5.46 -24.11 1.85
C SER A 101 -4.68 -22.82 2.14
N ALA A 102 -3.41 -22.98 2.51
CA ALA A 102 -2.54 -21.87 2.87
C ALA A 102 -2.39 -20.82 1.75
N ASP A 103 -2.37 -21.23 0.48
CA ASP A 103 -2.33 -20.33 -0.67
C ASP A 103 -3.59 -19.46 -0.79
N LYS A 104 -4.76 -20.05 -0.55
CA LYS A 104 -6.05 -19.33 -0.58
C LYS A 104 -6.14 -18.37 0.58
N LYS A 105 -5.77 -18.79 1.79
CA LYS A 105 -5.71 -17.90 2.97
C LYS A 105 -4.78 -16.73 2.74
N ALA A 106 -3.59 -16.96 2.17
CA ALA A 106 -2.65 -15.89 1.83
C ALA A 106 -3.26 -14.87 0.85
N ARG A 107 -3.98 -15.34 -0.18
CA ARG A 107 -4.67 -14.44 -1.13
C ARG A 107 -5.77 -13.63 -0.47
N VAL A 108 -6.59 -14.25 0.38
CA VAL A 108 -7.65 -13.54 1.13
C VAL A 108 -7.02 -12.50 2.05
N VAL A 109 -6.03 -12.87 2.86
CA VAL A 109 -5.30 -11.94 3.75
C VAL A 109 -4.75 -10.75 2.98
N TYR A 110 -4.07 -11.00 1.86
CA TYR A 110 -3.47 -9.96 1.04
C TYR A 110 -4.52 -9.00 0.45
N ASN A 111 -5.59 -9.55 -0.15
CA ASN A 111 -6.66 -8.76 -0.74
C ASN A 111 -7.42 -7.96 0.33
N SER A 112 -7.73 -8.57 1.46
CA SER A 112 -8.39 -7.89 2.58
C SER A 112 -7.54 -6.77 3.15
N ALA A 113 -6.22 -6.97 3.24
CA ALA A 113 -5.29 -5.93 3.68
C ALA A 113 -5.31 -4.70 2.73
N ILE A 114 -5.34 -4.92 1.41
CA ILE A 114 -5.53 -3.85 0.42
C ILE A 114 -6.86 -3.14 0.63
N THR A 115 -7.94 -3.89 0.78
CA THR A 115 -9.27 -3.31 0.96
C THR A 115 -9.38 -2.49 2.24
N ILE A 116 -8.87 -2.99 3.37
CA ILE A 116 -8.84 -2.27 4.65
C ILE A 116 -8.09 -0.95 4.50
N MET A 117 -6.88 -0.99 3.93
CA MET A 117 -6.06 0.21 3.78
C MET A 117 -6.67 1.21 2.80
N ALA A 118 -7.25 0.75 1.69
CA ALA A 118 -7.93 1.62 0.74
C ALA A 118 -9.11 2.36 1.39
N ARG A 119 -9.98 1.64 2.10
CA ARG A 119 -11.14 2.21 2.81
C ARG A 119 -10.71 3.16 3.92
N LEU A 120 -9.68 2.80 4.68
CA LEU A 120 -9.15 3.64 5.76
C LEU A 120 -8.59 4.97 5.23
N LEU A 121 -7.83 4.94 4.14
CA LEU A 121 -7.24 6.15 3.56
C LEU A 121 -8.30 7.06 2.91
N GLU A 122 -9.44 6.51 2.50
CA GLU A 122 -10.60 7.28 2.04
C GLU A 122 -11.33 8.00 3.19
N ASP A 123 -11.43 7.37 4.38
CA ASP A 123 -12.09 7.94 5.56
C ASP A 123 -11.32 7.66 6.88
N PRO A 124 -10.24 8.42 7.16
CA PRO A 124 -9.31 8.16 8.27
C PRO A 124 -9.82 8.68 9.62
N GLN A 125 -11.11 8.47 9.92
CA GLN A 125 -11.70 8.81 11.22
C GLN A 125 -11.24 7.85 12.32
N ALA A 126 -11.29 8.31 13.57
CA ALA A 126 -10.90 7.51 14.74
C ALA A 126 -11.58 6.12 14.78
N LYS A 127 -12.89 6.08 14.47
CA LYS A 127 -13.67 4.84 14.42
C LYS A 127 -13.16 3.87 13.34
N ASN A 128 -12.73 4.38 12.19
CA ASN A 128 -12.21 3.56 11.10
C ASN A 128 -10.77 3.14 11.32
N ILE A 129 -9.95 3.98 11.98
CA ILE A 129 -8.61 3.58 12.43
C ILE A 129 -8.70 2.41 13.40
N THR A 130 -9.69 2.43 14.30
CA THR A 130 -10.00 1.32 15.22
C THR A 130 -10.30 0.04 14.46
N ALA A 131 -11.29 0.08 13.56
CA ALA A 131 -11.71 -1.09 12.81
C ALA A 131 -10.59 -1.61 11.89
N ALA A 132 -9.79 -0.73 11.30
CA ALA A 132 -8.63 -1.11 10.50
C ALA A 132 -7.62 -1.87 11.35
N LYS A 133 -7.34 -1.39 12.57
CA LYS A 133 -6.46 -2.05 13.53
C LYS A 133 -6.95 -3.46 13.85
N ASP A 134 -8.26 -3.64 14.11
CA ASP A 134 -8.83 -4.96 14.40
C ASP A 134 -8.69 -5.93 13.20
N GLY A 135 -8.88 -5.43 11.98
CA GLY A 135 -8.61 -6.18 10.76
C GLY A 135 -7.13 -6.55 10.59
N ILE A 136 -6.22 -5.61 10.89
CA ILE A 136 -4.78 -5.84 10.87
C ILE A 136 -4.37 -6.88 11.93
N ASN A 137 -4.97 -6.86 13.12
CA ASN A 137 -4.70 -7.86 14.16
C ASN A 137 -5.06 -9.27 13.67
N SER A 138 -6.21 -9.42 13.01
CA SER A 138 -6.61 -10.68 12.38
C SER A 138 -5.61 -11.15 11.32
N ILE A 139 -5.06 -10.21 10.52
CA ILE A 139 -4.01 -10.50 9.53
C ILE A 139 -2.73 -10.97 10.22
N VAL A 140 -2.30 -10.28 11.28
CA VAL A 140 -1.11 -10.65 12.08
C VAL A 140 -1.29 -12.06 12.65
N ASP A 141 -2.45 -12.38 13.20
CA ASP A 141 -2.73 -13.71 13.78
C ASP A 141 -2.59 -14.83 12.74
N VAL A 142 -3.11 -14.60 11.52
CA VAL A 142 -2.98 -15.57 10.42
C VAL A 142 -1.52 -15.74 9.99
N ILE A 143 -0.75 -14.65 9.92
CA ILE A 143 0.67 -14.73 9.55
C ILE A 143 1.48 -15.46 10.63
N VAL A 144 1.24 -15.13 11.90
CA VAL A 144 1.99 -15.71 13.03
C VAL A 144 1.67 -17.19 13.20
N SER A 145 0.42 -17.61 12.94
CA SER A 145 -0.02 -19.00 13.15
C SER A 145 0.49 -20.02 12.13
N ASP A 146 0.83 -19.62 10.90
CA ASP A 146 1.21 -20.57 9.84
C ASP A 146 2.40 -20.07 8.96
N ASP A 147 3.48 -20.85 8.96
CA ASP A 147 4.70 -20.59 8.16
C ASP A 147 4.46 -20.78 6.65
N LEU A 148 3.57 -21.70 6.24
CA LEU A 148 3.24 -21.89 4.83
C LEU A 148 2.44 -20.71 4.28
N ILE A 149 1.50 -20.16 5.06
CA ILE A 149 0.79 -18.92 4.69
C ILE A 149 1.79 -17.77 4.55
N SER A 150 2.73 -17.67 5.49
CA SER A 150 3.81 -16.67 5.48
C SER A 150 4.64 -16.73 4.18
N LEU A 151 5.01 -17.94 3.73
CA LEU A 151 5.74 -18.14 2.47
C LEU A 151 4.92 -17.75 1.24
N ASN A 152 3.64 -18.09 1.21
CA ASN A 152 2.75 -17.70 0.10
C ASN A 152 2.57 -16.17 0.05
N LEU A 153 2.47 -15.49 1.20
CA LEU A 153 2.41 -14.02 1.26
C LEU A 153 3.69 -13.35 0.75
N LEU A 154 4.87 -13.91 1.06
CA LEU A 154 6.15 -13.44 0.50
C LEU A 154 6.14 -13.52 -1.03
N GLN A 155 5.61 -14.61 -1.59
CA GLN A 155 5.50 -14.76 -3.05
C GLN A 155 4.54 -13.72 -3.65
N ILE A 156 3.35 -13.54 -3.07
CA ILE A 156 2.36 -12.55 -3.55
C ILE A 156 2.96 -11.13 -3.52
N THR A 157 3.53 -10.72 -2.38
CA THR A 157 4.12 -9.39 -2.21
C THR A 157 5.33 -9.13 -3.12
N SER A 158 6.06 -10.18 -3.53
CA SER A 158 7.19 -10.07 -4.46
C SER A 158 6.78 -9.86 -5.92
N HIS A 159 5.55 -10.23 -6.28
CA HIS A 159 5.03 -10.17 -7.64
C HIS A 159 4.05 -9.02 -7.88
N ASP A 160 3.54 -8.40 -6.82
CA ASP A 160 2.45 -7.44 -6.93
C ASP A 160 2.85 -5.97 -6.69
N PHE A 161 2.54 -5.12 -7.68
CA PHE A 161 3.02 -3.74 -7.77
C PHE A 161 1.89 -2.69 -7.94
N TYR A 162 0.73 -2.79 -7.27
CA TYR A 162 -0.37 -1.76 -7.35
C TYR A 162 -0.30 -0.58 -6.34
N THR A 163 -0.90 0.58 -6.65
CA THR A 163 -0.79 1.85 -5.90
C THR A 163 -1.08 1.78 -4.38
N TYR A 164 -2.08 1.00 -3.92
CA TYR A 164 -2.41 0.82 -2.49
C TYR A 164 -1.58 -0.25 -1.79
N THR A 165 -0.74 -0.97 -2.53
CA THR A 165 0.06 -2.09 -2.01
C THR A 165 1.31 -1.62 -1.27
N HIS A 166 1.67 -0.33 -1.26
CA HIS A 166 2.90 0.08 -0.56
C HIS A 166 2.80 -0.17 0.95
N SER A 167 1.83 0.46 1.60
CA SER A 167 1.61 0.28 3.04
C SER A 167 1.27 -1.16 3.39
N VAL A 168 0.58 -1.87 2.50
CA VAL A 168 0.29 -3.31 2.66
C VAL A 168 1.55 -4.16 2.55
N ASN A 169 2.37 -3.98 1.53
CA ASN A 169 3.59 -4.75 1.32
C ASN A 169 4.62 -4.46 2.42
N VAL A 170 4.82 -3.18 2.78
CA VAL A 170 5.65 -2.80 3.93
C VAL A 170 5.10 -3.43 5.20
N GLY A 171 3.79 -3.34 5.43
CA GLY A 171 3.08 -3.98 6.53
C GLY A 171 3.38 -5.48 6.65
N LEU A 172 3.04 -6.23 5.60
CA LEU A 172 3.20 -7.68 5.54
C LEU A 172 4.67 -8.10 5.66
N LEU A 173 5.57 -7.50 4.88
CA LEU A 173 7.01 -7.82 4.91
C LEU A 173 7.61 -7.52 6.28
N SER A 174 7.19 -6.44 6.94
CA SER A 174 7.68 -6.08 8.27
C SER A 174 7.15 -7.03 9.35
N ILE A 175 5.90 -7.50 9.26
CA ILE A 175 5.38 -8.57 10.14
C ILE A 175 6.17 -9.86 9.93
N LEU A 176 6.41 -10.25 8.69
CA LEU A 176 7.16 -11.48 8.36
C LEU A 176 8.60 -11.41 8.87
N LEU A 177 9.26 -10.26 8.71
CA LEU A 177 10.58 -10.00 9.28
C LEU A 177 10.55 -10.05 10.81
N SER A 178 9.58 -9.39 11.44
CA SER A 178 9.42 -9.36 12.90
C SER A 178 9.16 -10.77 13.46
N LYS A 179 8.31 -11.56 12.80
CA LYS A 179 8.08 -12.98 13.13
C LYS A 179 9.38 -13.79 13.07
N ALA A 180 10.22 -13.55 12.07
CA ALA A 180 11.49 -14.24 11.93
C ALA A 180 12.51 -13.82 13.01
N LEU A 181 12.56 -12.53 13.36
CA LEU A 181 13.50 -11.98 14.36
C LEU A 181 13.11 -12.32 15.80
N PHE A 182 11.82 -12.24 16.13
CA PHE A 182 11.28 -12.37 17.48
C PHE A 182 10.63 -13.72 17.76
N ARG A 183 10.97 -14.75 16.96
CA ARG A 183 10.36 -16.08 17.08
C ARG A 183 10.49 -16.62 18.51
N GLY A 184 9.35 -16.83 19.18
CA GLY A 184 9.31 -17.34 20.56
C GLY A 184 9.60 -16.31 21.65
N SER A 185 9.60 -15.01 21.30
CA SER A 185 9.72 -13.90 22.25
C SER A 185 8.41 -13.14 22.37
N ASP A 186 8.08 -12.72 23.59
CA ASP A 186 6.97 -11.83 23.95
C ASP A 186 7.45 -10.38 24.22
N ALA A 187 8.71 -10.07 23.89
CA ALA A 187 9.31 -8.76 24.12
C ALA A 187 8.60 -7.62 23.38
N HIS A 188 7.90 -7.94 22.29
CA HIS A 188 7.15 -7.01 21.47
C HIS A 188 5.73 -7.49 21.23
N ASN A 189 4.79 -6.55 21.13
CA ASN A 189 3.43 -6.89 20.76
C ASN A 189 3.31 -6.90 19.22
N MET A 190 3.21 -8.10 18.63
CA MET A 190 3.10 -8.26 17.18
C MET A 190 1.88 -7.56 16.56
N HIS A 191 0.78 -7.42 17.30
CA HIS A 191 -0.40 -6.66 16.85
C HIS A 191 -0.08 -5.17 16.74
N GLU A 192 0.63 -4.60 17.71
CA GLU A 192 1.01 -3.19 17.72
C GLU A 192 2.10 -2.88 16.69
N LEU A 193 3.06 -3.78 16.51
CA LEU A 193 4.03 -3.71 15.42
C LEU A 193 3.30 -3.74 14.06
N GLY A 194 2.39 -4.70 13.86
CA GLY A 194 1.58 -4.83 12.66
C GLY A 194 0.80 -3.56 12.35
N ALA A 195 0.06 -3.03 13.33
CA ALA A 195 -0.64 -1.77 13.19
C ALA A 195 0.31 -0.62 12.79
N GLY A 196 1.48 -0.51 13.44
CA GLY A 196 2.48 0.49 13.10
C GLY A 196 2.99 0.38 11.67
N PHE A 197 3.29 -0.83 11.20
CA PHE A 197 3.81 -1.04 9.85
C PHE A 197 2.79 -0.71 8.76
N PHE A 198 1.52 -1.07 8.95
CA PHE A 198 0.45 -0.74 8.01
C PHE A 198 0.10 0.75 8.02
N LEU A 199 0.15 1.40 9.19
CA LEU A 199 -0.26 2.79 9.38
C LEU A 199 0.89 3.79 9.29
N HIS A 200 2.12 3.37 8.97
CA HIS A 200 3.31 4.24 8.99
C HIS A 200 3.12 5.55 8.19
N ASP A 201 2.38 5.46 7.09
CA ASP A 201 2.13 6.54 6.14
C ASP A 201 0.80 7.29 6.38
N ILE A 202 0.03 6.97 7.43
CA ILE A 202 -1.32 7.51 7.66
C ILE A 202 -1.36 9.04 7.71
N GLY A 203 -0.27 9.69 8.12
CA GLY A 203 -0.17 11.15 8.14
C GLY A 203 -0.25 11.81 6.77
N LYS A 204 -0.07 11.08 5.67
CA LYS A 204 -0.24 11.59 4.31
C LYS A 204 -1.66 12.09 4.04
N VAL A 205 -2.66 11.66 4.81
CA VAL A 205 -4.04 12.20 4.74
C VAL A 205 -4.14 13.68 5.11
N ARG A 206 -3.10 14.24 5.76
CA ARG A 206 -3.00 15.68 6.10
C ARG A 206 -2.20 16.47 5.07
N VAL A 207 -1.63 15.82 4.05
CA VAL A 207 -0.92 16.49 2.96
C VAL A 207 -1.94 16.89 1.90
N ALA A 208 -1.86 18.12 1.42
CA ALA A 208 -2.78 18.65 0.41
C ALA A 208 -2.78 17.75 -0.85
N PRO A 209 -3.95 17.38 -1.42
CA PRO A 209 -4.03 16.49 -2.57
C PRO A 209 -3.22 16.95 -3.78
N GLU A 210 -3.05 18.27 -3.95
CA GLU A 210 -2.27 18.88 -5.03
C GLU A 210 -0.77 18.61 -4.87
N ILE A 211 -0.29 18.50 -3.63
CA ILE A 211 1.09 18.14 -3.28
C ILE A 211 1.26 16.62 -3.36
N LEU A 212 0.34 15.88 -2.73
CA LEU A 212 0.40 14.42 -2.65
C LEU A 212 0.36 13.76 -4.04
N ASN A 213 -0.43 14.32 -4.96
CA ASN A 213 -0.60 13.79 -6.31
C ASN A 213 0.11 14.63 -7.38
N LYS A 214 1.03 15.52 -6.99
CA LYS A 214 1.66 16.50 -7.90
C LYS A 214 2.41 15.79 -9.03
N PRO A 215 2.02 15.97 -10.31
CA PRO A 215 2.72 15.39 -11.44
C PRO A 215 4.03 16.13 -11.75
N GLY A 216 5.04 15.90 -10.91
CA GLY A 216 6.42 16.32 -11.10
C GLY A 216 7.20 16.31 -9.79
N LYS A 217 8.39 16.92 -9.80
CA LYS A 217 9.15 17.18 -8.58
C LYS A 217 8.36 18.12 -7.67
N LEU A 218 8.41 17.83 -6.37
CA LEU A 218 7.96 18.76 -5.34
C LEU A 218 8.94 19.93 -5.25
N THR A 219 8.43 21.13 -4.98
CA THR A 219 9.27 22.25 -4.53
C THR A 219 9.81 21.96 -3.14
N ASP A 220 10.81 22.71 -2.68
CA ASP A 220 11.36 22.53 -1.33
C ASP A 220 10.28 22.71 -0.24
N ASP A 221 9.37 23.66 -0.41
CA ASP A 221 8.25 23.89 0.51
C ASP A 221 7.25 22.73 0.49
N GLU A 222 6.92 22.21 -0.69
CA GLU A 222 6.02 21.05 -0.86
C GLU A 222 6.64 19.78 -0.27
N MET A 223 7.95 19.59 -0.46
CA MET A 223 8.71 18.49 0.12
C MET A 223 8.79 18.63 1.65
N MET A 224 8.93 19.84 2.18
CA MET A 224 8.90 20.07 3.62
C MET A 224 7.53 19.71 4.22
N ASN A 225 6.44 20.05 3.54
CA ASN A 225 5.09 19.61 3.92
C ASN A 225 4.96 18.08 3.84
N MET A 226 5.48 17.45 2.78
CA MET A 226 5.49 16.00 2.65
C MET A 226 6.26 15.35 3.80
N ARG A 227 7.46 15.82 4.14
CA ARG A 227 8.30 15.29 5.22
C ARG A 227 7.69 15.43 6.62
N ALA A 228 6.65 16.24 6.78
CA ALA A 228 5.93 16.35 8.05
C ALA A 228 4.95 15.19 8.30
N HIS A 229 4.64 14.34 7.31
CA HIS A 229 3.64 13.28 7.46
C HIS A 229 3.91 12.27 8.59
N PRO A 230 5.16 11.89 8.95
CA PRO A 230 5.38 10.99 10.08
C PRO A 230 4.88 11.61 11.39
N TYR A 231 5.16 12.90 11.59
CA TYR A 231 4.68 13.66 12.74
C TYR A 231 3.16 13.84 12.71
N GLN A 232 2.56 14.10 11.54
CA GLN A 232 1.10 14.17 11.41
C GLN A 232 0.44 12.82 11.71
N GLY A 233 1.04 11.72 11.28
CA GLY A 233 0.60 10.37 11.60
C GLY A 233 0.64 10.13 13.11
N TYR A 234 1.77 10.42 13.76
CA TYR A 234 1.90 10.34 15.22
C TYR A 234 0.80 11.12 15.95
N LYS A 235 0.47 12.32 15.47
CA LYS A 235 -0.60 13.15 16.05
C LYS A 235 -1.97 12.52 15.89
N ILE A 236 -2.32 12.04 14.68
CA ILE A 236 -3.59 11.32 14.43
C ILE A 236 -3.72 10.14 15.40
N LEU A 237 -2.68 9.31 15.50
CA LEU A 237 -2.70 8.11 16.34
C LEU A 237 -2.72 8.41 17.84
N SER A 238 -2.19 9.57 18.25
CA SER A 238 -2.27 10.04 19.63
C SER A 238 -3.67 10.57 19.97
N GLU A 239 -4.33 11.25 19.04
CA GLU A 239 -5.68 11.79 19.21
C GLU A 239 -6.74 10.69 19.29
N THR A 240 -6.50 9.54 18.64
CA THR A 240 -7.45 8.42 18.68
C THR A 240 -7.35 7.57 19.95
N ASN A 241 -6.32 7.75 20.79
CA ASN A 241 -6.06 6.96 22.01
C ASN A 241 -6.07 5.43 21.78
N GLN A 242 -5.76 5.01 20.56
CA GLN A 242 -5.98 3.63 20.09
C GLN A 242 -4.71 2.81 19.98
N LEU A 243 -3.54 3.43 20.16
CA LEU A 243 -2.26 2.82 19.78
C LEU A 243 -1.21 2.98 20.86
N THR A 244 -0.45 1.90 21.06
CA THR A 244 0.65 1.87 22.01
C THR A 244 1.79 2.77 21.55
N GLN A 245 2.80 2.90 22.42
CA GLN A 245 4.03 3.62 22.10
C GLN A 245 4.80 2.97 20.95
N GLU A 246 4.79 1.64 20.84
CA GLU A 246 5.48 0.90 19.76
C GLU A 246 4.94 1.30 18.38
N CYS A 247 3.62 1.22 18.19
CA CYS A 247 2.98 1.62 16.94
C CYS A 247 3.27 3.08 16.58
N ARG A 248 3.18 3.99 17.56
CA ARG A 248 3.42 5.42 17.35
C ARG A 248 4.87 5.72 16.96
N TYR A 249 5.84 4.99 17.49
CA TYR A 249 7.24 5.17 17.12
C TYR A 249 7.56 4.69 15.72
N ILE A 250 6.98 3.58 15.28
CA ILE A 250 7.09 3.14 13.89
C ILE A 250 6.61 4.26 12.96
N VAL A 251 5.42 4.81 13.20
CA VAL A 251 4.84 5.87 12.37
C VAL A 251 5.70 7.13 12.39
N LEU A 252 6.23 7.52 13.54
CA LEU A 252 7.05 8.73 13.67
C LEU A 252 8.45 8.60 13.04
N GLN A 253 9.05 7.41 13.06
CA GLN A 253 10.48 7.19 12.76
C GLN A 253 10.75 6.34 11.52
N HIS A 254 9.76 6.13 10.64
CA HIS A 254 9.92 5.25 9.48
C HIS A 254 10.79 5.80 8.32
N HIS A 255 11.27 7.05 8.41
CA HIS A 255 12.20 7.66 7.43
C HIS A 255 13.65 7.54 7.87
#